data_AF-A0A848WTZ7-F1
#
_entry.id   AF-A0A848WTZ7-F1
#
_cell.length_a   1.000
_cell.length_b   1.000
_cell.length_c   1.000
_cell.angle_alpha   90.00
_cell.angle_beta   90.00
_cell.angle_gamma   90.00
#
_symmetry.space_group_name_H-M   'P 1'
#
loop_
_entity.id
_entity.type
_entity.pdbx_description
1 polymer ?
#
loop_
_entity_poly.entity_id
_entity_poly.type
_entity_poly.pdbx_seq_one_letter_code
_entity_poly.pdbx_strand_id
1 'polypeptide(L)'
;MTKKSVFSLLVCVTAAGMVVAQENKEPPSAIRQFPNLKTMPDSSPGLQKQIDQNRGSLVLKSGVYRLTKTLEIDLTKHGAVLVKADKGGVTFIMDGPGPAFLLRGSHEGTASPKSFKVKTWRERMPIVQGIEIVGNHPDAVGIELIQTMEPVLTRVSV
;
A
#
# COMPACT_ATOMS: atom_id res chain seq x y z
N MET A 1 42.50 56.65 -25.94
CA MET A 1 41.26 56.12 -25.33
C MET A 1 40.42 55.48 -26.42
N THR A 2 40.64 54.19 -26.64
CA THR A 2 40.21 53.46 -27.84
C THR A 2 39.02 52.57 -27.46
N LYS A 3 37.80 52.97 -27.86
CA LYS A 3 36.61 52.12 -27.73
C LYS A 3 36.64 51.05 -28.83
N LYS A 4 36.87 49.79 -28.46
CA LYS A 4 36.57 48.62 -29.28
C LYS A 4 35.28 48.00 -28.77
N SER A 5 34.25 48.03 -29.59
CA SER A 5 32.96 47.37 -29.38
C SER A 5 33.16 45.87 -29.59
N VAL A 6 32.89 45.07 -28.56
CA VAL A 6 32.92 43.59 -28.64
C VAL A 6 31.49 43.10 -28.70
N PHE A 7 31.14 42.48 -29.82
CA PHE A 7 29.95 41.67 -30.03
C PHE A 7 29.93 40.53 -29.00
N SER A 8 28.92 40.50 -28.13
CA SER A 8 28.66 39.34 -27.28
C SER A 8 27.51 38.52 -27.89
N LEU A 9 27.88 37.34 -28.37
CA LEU A 9 27.01 36.33 -28.95
C LEU A 9 26.14 35.72 -27.83
N LEU A 10 24.83 35.97 -27.88
CA LEU A 10 23.86 35.35 -26.97
C LEU A 10 23.61 33.90 -27.44
N VAL A 11 24.30 32.93 -26.82
CA VAL A 11 24.00 31.51 -27.00
C VAL A 11 22.77 31.17 -26.15
N CYS A 12 21.63 31.01 -26.81
CA CYS A 12 20.39 30.58 -26.19
C CYS A 12 20.45 29.05 -25.97
N VAL A 13 20.85 28.62 -24.77
CA VAL A 13 20.77 27.20 -24.37
C VAL A 13 19.31 26.92 -24.03
N THR A 14 18.57 26.33 -24.98
CA THR A 14 17.27 25.74 -24.69
C THR A 14 17.49 24.51 -23.82
N ALA A 15 17.10 24.59 -22.55
CA ALA A 15 17.05 23.45 -21.66
C ALA A 15 16.07 22.42 -22.23
N ALA A 16 16.61 21.43 -22.95
CA ALA A 16 15.89 20.21 -23.26
C ALA A 16 15.60 19.53 -21.91
N GLY A 17 14.36 19.67 -21.44
CA GLY A 17 13.89 18.99 -20.24
C GLY A 17 14.18 17.50 -20.39
N MET A 18 15.00 16.98 -19.48
CA MET A 18 15.15 15.54 -19.28
C MET A 18 13.78 14.99 -18.93
N VAL A 19 13.09 14.42 -19.91
CA VAL A 19 12.06 13.42 -19.66
C VAL A 19 12.82 12.24 -19.08
N VAL A 20 12.83 12.13 -17.76
CA VAL A 20 13.20 10.89 -17.10
C VAL A 20 12.14 9.89 -17.51
N ALA A 21 12.45 9.06 -18.52
CA ALA A 21 11.66 7.90 -18.84
C ALA A 21 11.54 7.08 -17.55
N GLN A 22 10.33 6.97 -17.01
CA GLN A 22 10.07 6.05 -15.92
C GLN A 22 10.44 4.66 -16.42
N GLU A 23 11.34 4.00 -15.69
CA GLU A 23 11.75 2.64 -15.94
C GLU A 23 10.49 1.76 -15.91
N ASN A 24 10.03 1.29 -17.07
CA ASN A 24 9.02 0.24 -17.17
C ASN A 24 9.64 -1.04 -16.61
N LYS A 25 9.73 -1.16 -15.28
CA LYS A 25 9.88 -2.47 -14.64
C LYS A 25 8.60 -3.21 -14.97
N GLU A 26 8.68 -4.20 -15.85
CA GLU A 26 7.61 -5.19 -15.97
C GLU A 26 7.26 -5.62 -14.54
N PRO A 27 6.01 -5.42 -14.08
CA PRO A 27 5.64 -5.88 -12.76
C PRO A 27 5.94 -7.38 -12.70
N PRO A 28 6.35 -7.92 -11.54
CA PRO A 28 6.50 -9.36 -11.37
C PRO A 28 5.20 -9.97 -11.86
N SER A 29 5.21 -10.66 -13.01
CA SER A 29 3.94 -11.10 -13.57
C SER A 29 3.47 -12.24 -12.66
N ALA A 30 2.59 -11.95 -11.71
CA ALA A 30 2.00 -12.93 -10.81
C ALA A 30 1.38 -14.08 -11.64
N ILE A 31 0.98 -13.80 -12.88
CA ILE A 31 0.60 -14.79 -13.91
C ILE A 31 1.60 -15.97 -14.04
N ARG A 32 2.91 -15.75 -13.91
CA ARG A 32 3.93 -16.83 -13.97
C ARG A 32 3.89 -17.74 -12.75
N GLN A 33 3.63 -17.18 -11.57
CA GLN A 33 3.55 -17.91 -10.31
C GLN A 33 2.16 -18.54 -10.10
N PHE A 34 1.13 -17.90 -10.67
CA PHE A 34 -0.29 -18.26 -10.54
C PHE A 34 -0.92 -18.38 -11.93
N PRO A 35 -0.76 -19.53 -12.61
CA PRO A 35 -1.23 -19.72 -13.99
C PRO A 35 -2.75 -19.52 -14.18
N ASN A 36 -3.53 -19.71 -13.12
CA ASN A 36 -4.99 -19.53 -13.10
C ASN A 36 -5.44 -18.11 -12.74
N LEU A 37 -4.54 -17.13 -12.60
CA LEU A 37 -4.90 -15.77 -12.17
C LEU A 37 -6.02 -15.14 -13.02
N LYS A 38 -5.97 -15.31 -14.35
CA LYS A 38 -6.94 -14.73 -15.28
C LYS A 38 -8.38 -15.21 -15.04
N THR A 39 -8.55 -16.43 -14.53
CA THR A 39 -9.87 -17.02 -14.25
C THR A 39 -10.24 -16.98 -12.78
N MET A 40 -9.35 -16.47 -11.92
CA MET A 40 -9.59 -16.39 -10.49
C MET A 40 -10.60 -15.27 -10.17
N PRO A 41 -11.65 -15.57 -9.37
CA PRO A 41 -12.66 -14.58 -9.03
C PRO A 41 -12.07 -13.48 -8.14
N ASP A 42 -12.58 -12.26 -8.29
CA ASP A 42 -12.21 -11.14 -7.42
C ASP A 42 -12.75 -11.36 -6.01
N SER A 43 -11.85 -11.42 -5.04
CA SER A 43 -12.17 -11.62 -3.62
C SER A 43 -12.43 -10.30 -2.88
N SER A 44 -12.09 -9.15 -3.49
CA SER A 44 -12.15 -7.84 -2.82
C SER A 44 -13.53 -7.53 -2.20
N PRO A 45 -14.67 -7.69 -2.92
CA PRO A 45 -15.98 -7.33 -2.35
C PRO A 45 -16.37 -8.19 -1.14
N GLY A 46 -16.06 -9.49 -1.20
CA GLY A 46 -16.37 -10.43 -0.13
C GLY A 46 -15.54 -10.18 1.13
N LEU A 47 -14.25 -9.90 0.95
CA LEU A 47 -13.32 -9.59 2.04
C LEU A 47 -13.59 -8.21 2.65
N GLN A 48 -13.90 -7.19 1.84
CA GLN A 48 -14.29 -5.88 2.35
C GLN A 48 -15.55 -5.98 3.21
N LYS A 49 -16.55 -6.72 2.76
CA LYS A 49 -17.77 -6.97 3.55
C LYS A 49 -17.45 -7.64 4.89
N GLN A 50 -16.50 -8.59 4.93
CA GLN A 50 -16.08 -9.21 6.18
C GLN A 50 -15.37 -8.22 7.11
N ILE A 51 -14.50 -7.35 6.58
CA ILE A 51 -13.86 -6.25 7.34
C ILE A 51 -14.95 -5.39 7.99
N ASP A 52 -15.92 -4.93 7.20
CA ASP A 52 -17.00 -4.06 7.67
C ASP A 52 -17.84 -4.70 8.78
N GLN A 53 -18.10 -6.02 8.66
CA GLN A 53 -18.93 -6.77 9.60
C GLN A 53 -18.17 -7.22 10.85
N ASN A 54 -16.87 -7.47 10.75
CA ASN A 54 -16.04 -8.06 11.82
C ASN A 54 -15.17 -7.02 12.51
N ARG A 55 -15.69 -5.80 12.71
CA ARG A 55 -15.00 -4.70 13.39
C ARG A 55 -13.58 -4.47 12.82
N GLY A 56 -13.45 -4.47 11.50
CA GLY A 56 -12.21 -4.19 10.80
C GLY A 56 -11.21 -5.36 10.73
N SER A 57 -11.49 -6.50 11.35
CA SER A 57 -10.56 -7.63 11.45
C SER A 57 -10.86 -8.74 10.44
N LEU A 58 -9.80 -9.42 9.97
CA LEU A 58 -9.87 -10.57 9.09
C LEU A 58 -9.06 -11.74 9.64
N VAL A 59 -9.69 -12.90 9.71
CA VAL A 59 -9.04 -14.19 9.97
C VAL A 59 -9.29 -15.07 8.76
N LEU A 60 -8.21 -15.35 8.03
CA LEU A 60 -8.26 -15.88 6.66
C LEU A 60 -7.99 -17.39 6.67
N LYS A 61 -8.77 -18.14 5.89
CA LYS A 61 -8.42 -19.53 5.59
C LYS A 61 -7.20 -19.54 4.66
N SER A 62 -6.40 -20.59 4.70
CA SER A 62 -5.30 -20.77 3.75
C SER A 62 -5.79 -20.70 2.31
N GLY A 63 -5.05 -20.05 1.43
CA GLY A 63 -5.39 -19.95 0.03
C GLY A 63 -4.79 -18.74 -0.66
N VAL A 64 -5.15 -18.60 -1.94
CA VAL A 64 -4.76 -17.47 -2.79
C VAL A 64 -6.00 -16.63 -3.09
N TYR A 65 -5.93 -15.34 -2.83
CA TYR A 65 -7.03 -14.38 -3.01
C TYR A 65 -6.64 -13.31 -4.03
N ARG A 66 -7.44 -13.15 -5.08
CA ARG A 66 -7.25 -12.07 -6.06
C ARG A 66 -7.91 -10.81 -5.55
N LEU A 67 -7.18 -9.71 -5.54
CA LEU A 67 -7.70 -8.39 -5.19
C LEU A 67 -7.63 -7.50 -6.43
N THR A 68 -8.77 -7.05 -6.93
CA THR A 68 -8.82 -6.00 -7.96
C THR A 68 -9.00 -4.60 -7.37
N LYS A 69 -9.26 -4.53 -6.05
CA LYS A 69 -9.42 -3.28 -5.29
C LYS A 69 -8.73 -3.40 -3.94
N THR A 70 -8.31 -2.25 -3.42
CA THR A 70 -7.80 -2.11 -2.06
C THR A 70 -8.81 -2.56 -1.03
N LEU A 71 -8.35 -3.30 -0.02
CA LEU A 71 -9.09 -3.57 1.21
C LEU A 71 -8.83 -2.42 2.20
N GLU A 72 -9.87 -1.62 2.45
CA GLU A 72 -9.78 -0.44 3.31
C GLU A 72 -10.18 -0.78 4.75
N ILE A 73 -9.31 -0.41 5.69
CA ILE A 73 -9.52 -0.59 7.12
C ILE A 73 -9.39 0.77 7.81
N ASP A 74 -10.54 1.37 8.13
CA ASP A 74 -10.63 2.60 8.90
C ASP A 74 -10.53 2.30 10.41
N LEU A 75 -9.36 2.59 10.99
CA LEU A 75 -9.10 2.40 12.41
C LEU A 75 -9.90 3.38 13.28
N THR A 76 -10.30 4.54 12.74
CA THR A 76 -11.12 5.50 13.49
C THR A 76 -12.54 4.96 13.73
N LYS A 77 -13.02 4.14 12.79
CA LYS A 77 -14.28 3.39 12.88
C LYS A 77 -14.14 2.10 13.69
N HIS A 78 -13.07 1.34 13.48
CA HIS A 78 -12.95 -0.03 13.98
C HIS A 78 -12.12 -0.17 15.27
N GLY A 79 -11.25 0.79 15.57
CA GLY A 79 -10.23 0.70 16.61
C GLY A 79 -9.08 -0.20 16.20
N ALA A 80 -8.44 -0.86 17.17
CA ALA A 80 -7.41 -1.87 16.94
C ALA A 80 -7.97 -3.07 16.18
N VAL A 81 -7.25 -3.50 15.13
CA VAL A 81 -7.67 -4.59 14.23
C VAL A 81 -6.59 -5.66 14.09
N LEU A 82 -7.01 -6.82 13.56
CA LEU A 82 -6.13 -7.94 13.24
C LEU A 82 -6.44 -8.46 11.84
N VAL A 83 -5.42 -8.56 10.99
CA VAL A 83 -5.45 -9.31 9.73
C VAL A 83 -4.47 -10.45 9.85
N LYS A 84 -4.94 -11.70 9.84
CA LYS A 84 -4.07 -12.87 9.93
C LYS A 84 -4.56 -14.08 9.15
N ALA A 85 -3.61 -14.95 8.79
CA ALA A 85 -3.93 -16.33 8.47
C ALA A 85 -4.43 -17.08 9.72
N ASP A 86 -5.42 -17.95 9.56
CA ASP A 86 -5.87 -18.86 10.61
C ASP A 86 -4.90 -20.03 10.77
N LYS A 87 -4.70 -20.77 9.68
CA LYS A 87 -3.79 -21.90 9.54
C LYS A 87 -3.24 -21.90 8.10
N GLY A 88 -1.99 -22.33 7.92
CA GLY A 88 -1.34 -22.38 6.61
C GLY A 88 -0.97 -21.01 6.04
N GLY A 89 -0.53 -20.99 4.78
CA GLY A 89 -0.16 -19.77 4.07
C GLY A 89 -1.37 -19.09 3.43
N VAL A 90 -1.36 -17.75 3.43
CA VAL A 90 -2.33 -16.93 2.72
C VAL A 90 -1.57 -15.99 1.80
N THR A 91 -1.90 -16.02 0.52
CA THR A 91 -1.32 -15.14 -0.49
C THR A 91 -2.41 -14.26 -1.09
N PHE A 92 -2.17 -12.96 -1.12
CA PHE A 92 -2.98 -12.00 -1.86
C PHE A 92 -2.27 -11.64 -3.16
N ILE A 93 -3.01 -11.61 -4.26
CA ILE A 93 -2.51 -11.08 -5.53
C ILE A 93 -3.18 -9.73 -5.74
N MET A 94 -2.41 -8.65 -5.66
CA MET A 94 -2.88 -7.31 -5.94
C MET A 94 -2.86 -7.05 -7.45
N ASP A 95 -4.01 -7.28 -8.07
CA ASP A 95 -4.25 -7.23 -9.52
C ASP A 95 -4.89 -5.90 -9.98
N GLY A 96 -5.10 -4.97 -9.05
CA GLY A 96 -5.51 -3.59 -9.32
C GLY A 96 -4.43 -2.59 -8.91
N PRO A 97 -4.59 -1.31 -9.27
CA PRO A 97 -3.74 -0.23 -8.77
C PRO A 97 -3.95 0.00 -7.27
N GLY A 98 -2.93 0.52 -6.59
CA GLY A 98 -2.97 0.86 -5.18
C GLY A 98 -2.62 -0.29 -4.24
N PRO A 99 -2.76 -0.08 -2.92
CA PRO A 99 -2.38 -1.08 -1.92
C PRO A 99 -3.36 -2.25 -1.86
N ALA A 100 -2.87 -3.45 -1.55
CA ALA A 100 -3.73 -4.58 -1.18
C ALA A 100 -4.50 -4.28 0.11
N PHE A 101 -3.80 -3.71 1.11
CA PHE A 101 -4.39 -3.26 2.37
C PHE A 101 -4.06 -1.80 2.64
N LEU A 102 -5.10 -0.99 2.90
CA LEU A 102 -4.95 0.38 3.37
C LEU A 102 -5.48 0.47 4.80
N LEU A 103 -4.59 0.68 5.76
CA LEU A 103 -4.96 0.94 7.15
C LEU A 103 -4.83 2.43 7.43
N ARG A 104 -5.95 3.06 7.79
CA ARG A 104 -6.01 4.51 8.04
C ARG A 104 -6.41 4.78 9.49
N GLY A 105 -5.52 5.40 10.23
CA GLY A 105 -5.78 5.91 11.59
C GLY A 105 -5.95 7.42 11.64
N SER A 106 -5.97 7.96 12.86
CA SER A 106 -6.05 9.39 13.16
C SER A 106 -4.88 9.90 14.00
N HIS A 107 -3.74 9.19 14.00
CA HIS A 107 -2.58 9.65 14.74
C HIS A 107 -2.01 10.93 14.14
N GLU A 108 -2.17 12.02 14.89
CA GLU A 108 -1.66 13.35 14.61
C GLU A 108 -0.81 13.77 15.80
N GLY A 109 0.50 13.83 15.63
CA GLY A 109 1.44 14.21 16.67
C GLY A 109 2.56 13.19 16.85
N THR A 110 3.07 13.11 18.07
CA THR A 110 4.12 12.16 18.45
C THR A 110 3.60 11.22 19.53
N ALA A 111 4.32 10.12 19.77
CA ALA A 111 4.08 9.22 20.89
C ALA A 111 4.40 9.86 22.28
N SER A 112 4.71 11.16 22.35
CA SER A 112 4.89 11.88 23.61
C SER A 112 3.58 11.94 24.40
N PRO A 113 3.58 11.60 25.71
CA PRO A 113 2.38 11.67 26.56
C PRO A 113 1.69 13.03 26.54
N LYS A 114 2.44 14.12 26.32
CA LYS A 114 1.91 15.50 26.32
C LYS A 114 1.09 15.84 25.07
N SER A 115 1.35 15.19 23.94
CA SER A 115 0.65 15.43 22.66
C SER A 115 -0.32 14.30 22.31
N PHE A 116 -0.36 13.24 23.12
CA PHE A 116 -1.06 12.02 22.80
C PHE A 116 -2.58 12.17 22.99
N LYS A 117 -3.35 11.97 21.92
CA LYS A 117 -4.82 12.00 21.97
C LYS A 117 -5.35 10.62 22.41
N VAL A 118 -6.16 10.57 23.46
CA VAL A 118 -6.75 9.32 23.99
C VAL A 118 -7.52 8.53 22.92
N LYS A 119 -8.20 9.20 21.99
CA LYS A 119 -8.88 8.54 20.88
C LYS A 119 -7.94 7.67 20.04
N THR A 120 -6.71 8.11 19.83
CA THR A 120 -5.70 7.38 19.05
C THR A 120 -5.21 6.13 19.76
N TRP A 121 -5.30 6.08 21.11
CA TRP A 121 -5.03 4.83 21.85
C TRP A 121 -5.99 3.70 21.47
N ARG A 122 -7.22 4.03 21.06
CA ARG A 122 -8.21 3.00 20.64
C ARG A 122 -7.86 2.35 19.31
N GLU A 123 -7.02 3.01 18.51
CA GLU A 123 -6.58 2.62 17.17
C GLU A 123 -5.21 1.91 17.20
N ARG A 124 -4.63 1.76 18.39
CA ARG A 124 -3.25 1.32 18.58
C ARG A 124 -3.00 -0.08 18.05
N MET A 125 -1.77 -0.31 17.62
CA MET A 125 -1.25 -1.63 17.29
C MET A 125 -2.17 -2.43 16.36
N PRO A 126 -2.57 -1.89 15.20
CA PRO A 126 -3.17 -2.75 14.18
C PRO A 126 -2.14 -3.82 13.77
N ILE A 127 -2.58 -5.07 13.69
CA ILE A 127 -1.71 -6.22 13.44
C ILE A 127 -2.01 -6.77 12.04
N VAL A 128 -0.96 -6.92 11.23
CA VAL A 128 -0.98 -7.75 10.02
C VAL A 128 0.05 -8.86 10.16
N GLN A 129 -0.39 -10.11 10.06
CA GLN A 129 0.45 -11.25 10.39
C GLN A 129 0.29 -12.43 9.43
N GLY A 130 1.43 -12.99 8.99
CA GLY A 130 1.47 -14.30 8.36
C GLY A 130 0.81 -14.37 6.99
N ILE A 131 0.94 -13.29 6.20
CA ILE A 131 0.39 -13.19 4.85
C ILE A 131 1.49 -12.83 3.85
N GLU A 132 1.27 -13.22 2.60
CA GLU A 132 2.06 -12.81 1.44
C GLU A 132 1.20 -11.92 0.54
N ILE A 133 1.82 -10.92 -0.08
CA ILE A 133 1.20 -10.07 -1.09
C ILE A 133 2.10 -10.07 -2.32
N VAL A 134 1.52 -10.38 -3.48
CA VAL A 134 2.20 -10.36 -4.78
C VAL A 134 1.53 -9.32 -5.67
N GLY A 135 2.30 -8.33 -6.15
CA GLY A 135 1.80 -7.34 -7.10
C GLY A 135 1.69 -7.91 -8.51
N ASN A 136 0.57 -7.64 -9.21
CA ASN A 136 0.37 -7.94 -10.63
C ASN A 136 -0.01 -6.71 -11.48
N HIS A 137 -0.06 -5.53 -10.86
CA HIS A 137 -0.30 -4.25 -11.52
C HIS A 137 0.93 -3.34 -11.36
N PRO A 138 1.30 -2.50 -12.36
CA PRO A 138 2.44 -1.57 -12.25
C PRO A 138 2.37 -0.66 -11.02
N ASP A 139 1.15 -0.22 -10.68
CA ASP A 139 0.87 0.63 -9.51
C ASP A 139 0.42 -0.16 -8.27
N ALA A 140 0.64 -1.49 -8.23
CA ALA A 140 0.30 -2.28 -7.05
C ALA A 140 1.23 -1.95 -5.88
N VAL A 141 0.64 -1.81 -4.70
CA VAL A 141 1.34 -1.62 -3.43
C VAL A 141 0.93 -2.76 -2.49
N GLY A 142 1.83 -3.17 -1.58
CA GLY A 142 1.51 -4.21 -0.60
C GLY A 142 0.56 -3.71 0.49
N ILE A 143 1.12 -3.04 1.49
CA ILE A 143 0.39 -2.51 2.64
C ILE A 143 0.71 -1.02 2.75
N GLU A 144 -0.33 -0.20 2.82
CA GLU A 144 -0.21 1.23 3.08
C GLU A 144 -0.75 1.54 4.47
N LEU A 145 0.04 2.27 5.25
CA LEU A 145 -0.24 2.65 6.63
C LEU A 145 -0.28 4.18 6.72
N ILE A 146 -1.46 4.75 6.94
CA ILE A 146 -1.64 6.20 7.03
C ILE A 146 -2.05 6.56 8.45
N GLN A 147 -1.24 7.40 9.11
CA GLN A 147 -1.52 7.91 10.45
C GLN A 147 -1.86 6.80 11.46
N THR A 148 -1.26 5.62 11.28
CA THR A 148 -1.40 4.49 12.18
C THR A 148 -0.46 4.64 13.35
N MET A 149 -0.86 4.13 14.51
CA MET A 149 -0.02 4.15 15.70
C MET A 149 0.46 2.76 16.05
N GLU A 150 1.79 2.60 16.12
CA GLU A 150 2.49 1.35 16.47
C GLU A 150 2.03 0.11 15.66
N PRO A 151 1.88 0.21 14.32
CA PRO A 151 1.46 -0.94 13.52
C PRO A 151 2.44 -2.10 13.65
N VAL A 152 1.92 -3.31 13.74
CA VAL A 152 2.71 -4.55 13.88
C VAL A 152 2.56 -5.38 12.62
N LEU A 153 3.61 -5.40 11.79
CA LEU A 153 3.72 -6.25 10.62
C LEU A 153 4.67 -7.40 10.96
N THR A 154 4.17 -8.64 10.99
CA THR A 154 4.99 -9.80 11.36
C THR A 154 4.80 -10.96 10.39
N ARG A 155 5.90 -11.59 9.95
CA ARG A 155 5.84 -12.71 9.00
C ARG A 155 5.07 -12.32 7.72
N VAL A 156 5.31 -11.11 7.23
CA VAL A 156 4.70 -10.56 6.01
C VAL A 156 5.74 -10.61 4.89
N SER A 157 5.32 -11.03 3.70
CA SER A 157 6.10 -10.97 2.46
C SER A 157 5.38 -10.06 1.46
N VAL A 158 6.11 -9.12 0.84
CA VAL A 158 5.60 -8.14 -0.15
C VAL A 158 6.60 -8.04 -1.29
#